data_AF-A0A137SSR1-F1
#
_entry.id   AF-A0A137SSR1-F1
#
_cell.length_a   1.000
_cell.length_b   1.000
_cell.length_c   1.000
_cell.angle_alpha   90.00
_cell.angle_beta   90.00
_cell.angle_gamma   90.00
#
_symmetry.space_group_name_H-M   'P 1'
#
loop_
_entity.id
_entity.type
_entity.pdbx_description
1 polymer ?
#
loop_
_entity_poly.entity_id
_entity_poly.type
_entity_poly.pdbx_seq_one_letter_code
_entity_poly.pdbx_strand_id
1 'polypeptide(L)'
;MKKKPVFIAFSTQKGGVGKTTFTVLAASYLHYVCGYNLIVVDCDYPQFSINAMRQRDAQGLERNPSLQELAVAQFSGGSKSTYTILCSTADTAVETVREYLETNEADTDFVFFDLPGTINNDGVVNTLSGMDYIFTPISADRISLESTLSFASVIKTGITDNPQTENKGIYLFWNMVDGREKTPLYALYETVIAELGLPLLPTAVPNTTRYKKEATDNGATLFRSTIFPPSRTLLRGSKLKELVEDILNIIRTEDYGREE
;
A
#
# COMPACT_ATOMS: atom_id res chain seq x y z
N MET A 1 -21.49 17.82 -1.30
CA MET A 1 -20.15 17.92 -0.71
C MET A 1 -19.24 16.96 -1.46
N LYS A 2 -18.06 17.38 -1.93
CA LYS A 2 -17.08 16.43 -2.51
C LYS A 2 -16.67 15.44 -1.41
N LYS A 3 -16.57 14.15 -1.75
CA LYS A 3 -16.17 13.09 -0.81
C LYS A 3 -14.72 13.36 -0.36
N LYS A 4 -14.43 13.34 0.95
CA LYS A 4 -13.06 13.43 1.45
C LYS A 4 -12.33 12.12 1.08
N PRO A 5 -11.17 12.17 0.42
CA PRO A 5 -10.41 10.96 0.13
C PRO A 5 -9.90 10.31 1.41
N VAL A 6 -9.77 8.98 1.40
CA VAL A 6 -9.22 8.20 2.52
C VAL A 6 -7.70 8.10 2.38
N PHE A 7 -6.97 8.51 3.41
CA PHE A 7 -5.51 8.52 3.45
C PHE A 7 -4.97 7.23 4.06
N ILE A 8 -4.12 6.53 3.30
CA ILE A 8 -3.65 5.19 3.63
C ILE A 8 -2.13 5.13 3.53
N ALA A 9 -1.48 4.52 4.52
CA ALA A 9 -0.05 4.22 4.47
C ALA A 9 0.23 2.73 4.70
N PHE A 10 1.13 2.15 3.91
CA PHE A 10 1.78 0.90 4.27
C PHE A 10 3.07 1.21 5.03
N SER A 11 3.11 0.94 6.33
CA SER A 11 4.23 1.40 7.19
C SER A 11 4.79 0.30 8.09
N THR A 12 6.08 0.35 8.33
CA THR A 12 6.83 -0.53 9.24
C THR A 12 8.24 0.00 9.39
N GLN A 13 8.81 -0.17 10.59
CA GLN A 13 10.18 0.23 10.91
C GLN A 13 11.24 -0.57 10.14
N LYS A 14 10.94 -1.81 9.72
CA LYS A 14 11.93 -2.63 9.01
C LYS A 14 11.89 -2.38 7.50
N GLY A 15 13.07 -2.17 6.92
CA GLY A 15 13.26 -2.13 5.47
C GLY A 15 12.99 -3.50 4.84
N GLY A 16 12.47 -3.51 3.61
CA GLY A 16 12.33 -4.74 2.82
C GLY A 16 11.12 -5.64 3.12
N VAL A 17 10.26 -5.29 4.10
CA VAL A 17 9.05 -6.09 4.42
C VAL A 17 7.89 -5.84 3.44
N GLY A 18 8.04 -4.87 2.52
CA GLY A 18 7.15 -4.73 1.36
C GLY A 18 6.32 -3.44 1.26
N LYS A 19 6.57 -2.40 2.05
CA LYS A 19 5.85 -1.10 2.03
C LYS A 19 5.55 -0.57 0.63
N THR A 20 6.57 -0.13 -0.10
CA THR A 20 6.49 0.33 -1.49
C THR A 20 5.83 -0.69 -2.42
N THR A 21 6.11 -1.98 -2.20
CA THR A 21 5.53 -3.03 -3.03
C THR A 21 4.02 -3.09 -2.84
N PHE A 22 3.52 -3.10 -1.61
CA PHE A 22 2.08 -3.10 -1.36
C PHE A 22 1.42 -1.78 -1.72
N THR A 23 2.11 -0.65 -1.57
CA THR A 23 1.63 0.65 -2.07
C THR A 23 1.32 0.57 -3.57
N VAL A 24 2.27 0.12 -4.40
CA VAL A 24 2.05 -0.01 -5.85
C VAL A 24 1.02 -1.09 -6.18
N LEU A 25 1.08 -2.25 -5.53
CA LEU A 25 0.17 -3.36 -5.83
C LEU A 25 -1.29 -3.04 -5.48
N ALA A 26 -1.53 -2.46 -4.29
CA ALA A 26 -2.87 -2.06 -3.87
C ALA A 26 -3.38 -0.91 -4.74
N ALA A 27 -2.56 0.11 -5.01
CA ALA A 27 -2.93 1.23 -5.89
C ALA A 27 -3.31 0.74 -7.30
N SER A 28 -2.46 -0.06 -7.93
CA SER A 28 -2.73 -0.57 -9.29
C SER A 28 -3.93 -1.51 -9.33
N TYR A 29 -4.15 -2.34 -8.30
CA TYR A 29 -5.34 -3.18 -8.24
C TYR A 29 -6.62 -2.36 -8.04
N LEU A 30 -6.65 -1.48 -7.05
CA LEU A 30 -7.83 -0.64 -6.75
C LEU A 30 -8.19 0.27 -7.94
N HIS A 31 -7.19 0.82 -8.61
CA HIS A 31 -7.41 1.75 -9.71
C HIS A 31 -7.82 1.05 -11.01
N TYR A 32 -7.02 0.09 -11.47
CA TYR A 32 -7.22 -0.53 -12.79
C TYR A 32 -8.21 -1.70 -12.77
N VAL A 33 -8.41 -2.36 -11.61
CA VAL A 33 -9.30 -3.52 -11.49
C VAL A 33 -10.61 -3.15 -10.79
N CYS A 34 -10.55 -2.41 -9.68
CA CYS A 34 -11.75 -2.02 -8.93
C CYS A 34 -12.36 -0.69 -9.39
N GLY A 35 -11.65 0.11 -10.18
CA GLY A 35 -12.16 1.35 -10.75
C GLY A 35 -12.18 2.55 -9.80
N TYR A 36 -11.42 2.55 -8.71
CA TYR A 36 -11.32 3.69 -7.78
C TYR A 36 -10.42 4.81 -8.31
N ASN A 37 -10.69 6.06 -7.98
CA ASN A 37 -9.78 7.18 -8.27
C ASN A 37 -8.78 7.31 -7.12
N LEU A 38 -7.49 7.38 -7.42
CA LEU A 38 -6.49 7.50 -6.36
C LEU A 38 -5.24 8.28 -6.77
N ILE A 39 -4.53 8.74 -5.75
CA ILE A 39 -3.23 9.38 -5.83
C ILE A 39 -2.23 8.54 -5.03
N VAL A 40 -1.00 8.45 -5.50
CA VAL A 40 0.13 7.91 -4.72
C VAL A 40 1.12 9.04 -4.45
N VAL A 41 1.54 9.19 -3.20
CA VAL A 41 2.56 10.14 -2.77
C VAL A 41 3.81 9.37 -2.40
N ASP A 42 4.84 9.51 -3.22
CA ASP A 42 6.15 8.93 -2.98
C ASP A 42 6.94 9.86 -2.06
N CYS A 43 7.06 9.49 -0.78
CA CYS A 43 7.62 10.34 0.27
C CYS A 43 9.08 9.98 0.61
N ASP A 44 9.66 8.98 -0.05
CA ASP A 44 11.00 8.47 0.24
C ASP A 44 12.08 9.29 -0.48
N TYR A 45 12.25 10.55 -0.09
CA TYR A 45 13.30 11.41 -0.63
C TYR A 45 14.69 11.00 -0.09
N PRO A 46 15.74 10.91 -0.94
CA PRO A 46 15.77 11.19 -2.38
C PRO A 46 15.50 10.00 -3.31
N GLN A 47 15.17 8.82 -2.78
CA GLN A 47 15.04 7.59 -3.55
C GLN A 47 13.87 7.60 -4.55
N PHE A 48 12.72 8.15 -4.15
CA PHE A 48 11.46 8.20 -4.89
C PHE A 48 11.21 6.96 -5.76
N SER A 49 11.15 5.80 -5.08
CA SER A 49 11.22 4.50 -5.72
C SER A 49 10.02 4.19 -6.63
N ILE A 50 8.84 4.72 -6.32
CA ILE A 50 7.61 4.58 -7.11
C ILE A 50 7.65 5.50 -8.33
N ASN A 51 8.10 6.75 -8.15
CA ASN A 51 8.29 7.66 -9.29
C ASN A 51 9.34 7.12 -10.27
N ALA A 52 10.47 6.61 -9.77
CA ALA A 52 11.47 5.94 -10.58
C ALA A 52 10.89 4.71 -11.30
N MET A 53 9.96 3.97 -10.67
CA MET A 53 9.25 2.86 -11.32
C MET A 53 8.36 3.34 -12.45
N ARG A 54 7.59 4.43 -12.27
CA ARG A 54 6.77 5.02 -13.34
C ARG A 54 7.60 5.42 -14.55
N GLN A 55 8.79 5.97 -14.33
CA GLN A 55 9.72 6.30 -15.43
C GLN A 55 10.21 5.04 -16.16
N ARG A 56 10.54 3.97 -15.43
CA ARG A 56 10.94 2.69 -16.06
C ARG A 56 9.79 2.03 -16.81
N ASP A 57 8.58 2.05 -16.26
CA ASP A 57 7.38 1.53 -16.94
C ASP A 57 7.13 2.27 -18.27
N ALA A 58 7.24 3.61 -18.26
CA ALA A 58 7.10 4.43 -19.46
C ALA A 58 8.18 4.12 -20.51
N GLN A 59 9.45 4.01 -20.11
CA GLN A 59 10.53 3.60 -21.00
C GLN A 59 10.33 2.18 -21.55
N GLY A 60 9.82 1.27 -20.74
CA GLY A 60 9.46 -0.09 -21.16
C GLY A 60 8.37 -0.06 -22.23
N LEU A 61 7.34 0.76 -22.05
CA LEU A 61 6.28 0.98 -23.02
C LEU A 61 6.80 1.54 -24.35
N GLU A 62 7.76 2.47 -24.33
CA GLU A 62 8.36 3.00 -25.56
C GLU A 62 9.16 1.94 -26.35
N ARG A 63 9.80 1.01 -25.65
CA ARG A 63 10.76 0.06 -26.25
C ARG A 63 10.16 -1.30 -26.58
N ASN A 64 9.02 -1.68 -26.00
CA ASN A 64 8.47 -3.02 -26.10
C ASN A 64 7.11 -3.02 -26.83
N PRO A 65 7.05 -3.52 -28.08
CA PRO A 65 5.80 -3.59 -28.85
C PRO A 65 4.68 -4.35 -28.13
N SER A 66 4.98 -5.42 -27.39
CA SER A 66 3.96 -6.17 -26.65
C SER A 66 3.36 -5.35 -25.49
N LEU A 67 4.13 -4.44 -24.89
CA LEU A 67 3.60 -3.50 -23.89
C LEU A 67 2.76 -2.40 -24.55
N GLN A 68 3.12 -1.98 -25.77
CA GLN A 68 2.32 -1.02 -26.54
C GLN A 68 0.95 -1.59 -26.91
N GLU A 69 0.91 -2.84 -27.39
CA GLU A 69 -0.34 -3.55 -27.65
C GLU A 69 -1.18 -3.67 -26.38
N LEU A 70 -0.56 -4.01 -25.24
CA LEU A 70 -1.25 -4.06 -23.95
C LEU A 70 -1.82 -2.69 -23.54
N ALA A 71 -1.06 -1.61 -23.76
CA ALA A 71 -1.51 -0.26 -23.45
C ALA A 71 -2.66 0.19 -24.34
N VAL A 72 -2.61 -0.10 -25.64
CA VAL A 72 -3.73 0.14 -26.56
C VAL A 72 -4.96 -0.62 -26.08
N ALA A 73 -4.84 -1.93 -25.81
CA ALA A 73 -5.95 -2.74 -25.32
C ALA A 73 -6.52 -2.21 -23.99
N GLN A 74 -5.66 -1.71 -23.09
CA GLN A 74 -6.08 -1.11 -21.84
C GLN A 74 -6.81 0.22 -22.06
N PHE A 75 -6.22 1.19 -22.76
CA PHE A 75 -6.72 2.57 -22.79
C PHE A 75 -7.73 2.87 -23.92
N SER A 76 -7.82 2.04 -24.97
CA SER A 76 -8.73 2.30 -26.10
C SER A 76 -10.22 2.06 -25.80
N GLY A 77 -10.57 1.47 -24.66
CA GLY A 77 -11.95 1.09 -24.29
C GLY A 77 -12.67 2.03 -23.31
N GLY A 78 -12.20 3.26 -23.10
CA GLY A 78 -12.73 4.16 -22.06
C GLY A 78 -12.27 3.79 -20.64
N SER A 79 -11.19 3.01 -20.54
CA SER A 79 -10.56 2.69 -19.26
C SER A 79 -9.91 3.94 -18.64
N LYS A 80 -9.71 3.91 -17.33
CA LYS A 80 -9.11 5.01 -16.58
C LYS A 80 -7.69 5.30 -17.08
N SER A 81 -7.34 6.58 -17.12
CA SER A 81 -5.94 7.03 -17.30
C SER A 81 -5.07 6.48 -16.18
N THR A 82 -3.75 6.62 -16.29
CA THR A 82 -2.88 6.24 -15.17
C THR A 82 -3.18 7.09 -13.93
N TYR A 83 -3.06 6.50 -12.75
CA TYR A 83 -3.21 7.25 -11.49
C TYR A 83 -2.05 8.24 -11.29
N THR A 84 -2.31 9.33 -10.59
CA THR A 84 -1.33 10.38 -10.29
C THR A 84 -0.30 9.90 -9.29
N ILE A 85 0.97 10.22 -9.55
CA ILE A 85 2.06 10.05 -8.59
C ILE A 85 2.62 11.44 -8.28
N LEU A 86 2.65 11.81 -7.00
CA LEU A 86 3.26 13.02 -6.48
C LEU A 86 4.55 12.64 -5.75
N CYS A 87 5.58 13.49 -5.83
CA CYS A 87 6.80 13.35 -5.04
C CYS A 87 6.82 14.46 -3.99
N SER A 88 7.08 14.10 -2.73
CA SER A 88 7.17 15.06 -1.63
C SER A 88 8.12 14.52 -0.55
N THR A 89 8.53 15.33 0.42
CA THR A 89 9.11 14.76 1.65
C THR A 89 7.97 14.33 2.57
N ALA A 90 8.25 13.48 3.58
CA ALA A 90 7.25 13.12 4.58
C ALA A 90 6.61 14.37 5.20
N ASP A 91 7.42 15.33 5.66
CA ASP A 91 6.95 16.56 6.31
C ASP A 91 5.90 17.36 5.53
N THR A 92 5.98 17.39 4.20
CA THR A 92 5.10 18.18 3.34
C THR A 92 4.08 17.35 2.56
N ALA A 93 4.06 16.03 2.74
CA ALA A 93 3.28 15.11 1.92
C ALA A 93 1.77 15.40 1.98
N VAL A 94 1.24 15.59 3.19
CA VAL A 94 -0.18 15.87 3.40
C VAL A 94 -0.58 17.20 2.74
N GLU A 95 0.25 18.23 2.87
CA GLU A 95 -0.02 19.54 2.28
C GLU A 95 0.04 19.50 0.75
N THR A 96 1.03 18.79 0.21
CA THR A 96 1.17 18.56 -1.25
C THR A 96 -0.09 17.95 -1.85
N VAL A 97 -0.73 17.02 -1.14
CA VAL A 97 -1.99 16.40 -1.58
C VAL A 97 -3.14 17.40 -1.52
N ARG A 98 -3.26 18.19 -0.45
CA ARG A 98 -4.33 19.20 -0.32
C ARG A 98 -4.25 20.22 -1.46
N GLU A 99 -3.07 20.79 -1.70
CA GLU A 99 -2.84 21.74 -2.79
C GLU A 99 -3.19 21.12 -4.15
N TYR A 100 -2.81 19.86 -4.38
CA TYR A 100 -3.12 19.15 -5.62
C TYR A 100 -4.63 18.94 -5.80
N LEU A 101 -5.34 18.51 -4.76
CA LEU A 101 -6.79 18.27 -4.79
C LEU A 101 -7.57 19.57 -5.01
N GLU A 102 -7.15 20.67 -4.39
CA GLU A 102 -7.75 22.00 -4.57
C GLU A 102 -7.52 22.52 -5.99
N THR A 103 -6.30 22.41 -6.51
CA THR A 103 -5.92 22.95 -7.82
C THR A 103 -6.55 22.17 -8.99
N ASN A 104 -6.62 20.84 -8.88
CA ASN A 104 -7.04 19.98 -10.00
C ASN A 104 -8.49 19.55 -9.90
N GLU A 105 -9.19 19.93 -8.82
CA GLU A 105 -10.56 19.55 -8.53
C GLU A 105 -10.83 18.03 -8.60
N ALA A 106 -9.78 17.22 -8.41
CA ALA A 106 -9.78 15.80 -8.71
C ALA A 106 -10.74 15.01 -7.80
N ASP A 107 -11.66 14.27 -8.41
CA ASP A 107 -12.49 13.29 -7.70
C ASP A 107 -11.61 12.12 -7.27
N THR A 108 -11.29 12.03 -5.96
CA THR A 108 -10.30 11.09 -5.42
C THR A 108 -10.92 10.28 -4.29
N ASP A 109 -10.87 8.95 -4.40
CA ASP A 109 -11.34 8.04 -3.36
C ASP A 109 -10.25 7.73 -2.32
N PHE A 110 -9.02 7.48 -2.78
CA PHE A 110 -7.91 7.05 -1.93
C PHE A 110 -6.65 7.86 -2.21
N VAL A 111 -5.86 8.10 -1.17
CA VAL A 111 -4.49 8.60 -1.30
C VAL A 111 -3.56 7.66 -0.55
N PHE A 112 -2.62 7.06 -1.26
CA PHE A 112 -1.59 6.22 -0.67
C PHE A 112 -0.30 7.01 -0.42
N PHE A 113 0.29 6.85 0.75
CA PHE A 113 1.56 7.46 1.12
C PHE A 113 2.64 6.38 1.26
N ASP A 114 3.68 6.44 0.43
CA ASP A 114 4.86 5.58 0.56
C ASP A 114 5.92 6.28 1.39
N LEU A 115 5.98 5.95 2.67
CA LEU A 115 6.86 6.59 3.64
C LEU A 115 8.20 5.85 3.76
N PRO A 116 9.30 6.59 4.06
CA PRO A 116 10.58 5.97 4.38
C PRO A 116 10.44 5.06 5.61
N GLY A 117 11.28 4.02 5.69
CA GLY A 117 11.17 3.00 6.74
C GLY A 117 11.59 3.43 8.15
N THR A 118 12.15 4.62 8.33
CA THR A 118 12.73 5.06 9.61
C THR A 118 11.82 6.04 10.34
N ILE A 119 11.33 5.63 11.51
CA ILE A 119 10.50 6.49 12.40
C ILE A 119 11.28 7.52 13.21
N ASN A 120 12.62 7.51 13.18
CA ASN A 120 13.44 8.49 13.90
C ASN A 120 13.41 9.89 13.24
N ASN A 121 12.43 10.13 12.38
CA ASN A 121 12.19 11.38 11.70
C ASN A 121 10.78 11.84 12.08
N ASP A 122 10.70 12.98 12.77
CA ASP A 122 9.44 13.58 13.22
C ASP A 122 8.45 13.77 12.07
N GLY A 123 8.95 13.99 10.84
CA GLY A 123 8.13 14.07 9.63
C GLY A 123 7.36 12.81 9.30
N VAL A 124 7.95 11.64 9.55
CA VAL A 124 7.27 10.35 9.33
C VAL A 124 6.13 10.18 10.32
N VAL A 125 6.37 10.50 11.60
CA VAL A 125 5.34 10.43 12.65
C VAL A 125 4.22 11.42 12.35
N ASN A 126 4.56 12.67 12.00
CA ASN A 126 3.58 13.71 11.65
C ASN A 126 2.71 13.30 10.46
N THR A 127 3.32 12.70 9.42
CA THR A 127 2.55 12.19 8.27
C THR A 127 1.64 11.04 8.65
N LEU A 128 2.14 10.08 9.43
CA LEU A 128 1.34 8.95 9.92
C LEU A 128 0.15 9.42 10.77
N SER A 129 0.31 10.49 11.55
CA SER A 129 -0.78 11.07 12.33
C SER A 129 -1.90 11.67 11.48
N GLY A 130 -1.60 12.01 10.23
CA GLY A 130 -2.59 12.47 9.24
C GLY A 130 -3.24 11.36 8.42
N MET A 131 -2.88 10.09 8.63
CA MET A 131 -3.45 8.97 7.89
C MET A 131 -4.75 8.49 8.54
N ASP A 132 -5.78 8.20 7.75
CA ASP A 132 -6.96 7.49 8.22
C ASP A 132 -6.60 6.05 8.62
N TYR A 133 -5.84 5.33 7.78
CA TYR A 133 -5.50 3.92 8.02
C TYR A 133 -4.02 3.64 7.80
N ILE A 134 -3.44 2.85 8.70
CA ILE A 134 -2.07 2.37 8.60
C ILE A 134 -2.08 0.84 8.51
N PHE A 135 -1.53 0.29 7.43
CA PHE A 135 -1.39 -1.16 7.25
C PHE A 135 0.07 -1.57 7.40
N THR A 136 0.34 -2.45 8.36
CA THR A 136 1.69 -2.86 8.76
C THR A 136 1.99 -4.28 8.30
N PRO A 137 2.77 -4.48 7.20
CA PRO A 137 3.21 -5.81 6.83
C PRO A 137 4.18 -6.37 7.88
N ILE A 138 3.94 -7.60 8.33
CA ILE A 138 4.80 -8.35 9.26
C ILE A 138 5.35 -9.61 8.59
N SER A 139 6.54 -10.07 9.00
CA SER A 139 7.12 -11.34 8.54
C SER A 139 7.60 -12.15 9.74
N ALA A 140 7.65 -13.48 9.61
CA ALA A 140 7.94 -14.40 10.72
C ALA A 140 9.42 -14.46 11.14
N ASP A 141 10.30 -13.69 10.50
CA ASP A 141 11.69 -13.52 10.96
C ASP A 141 11.69 -12.85 12.34
N ARG A 142 12.20 -13.55 13.37
CA ARG A 142 12.19 -13.13 14.79
C ARG A 142 12.57 -11.67 14.99
N ILE A 143 13.71 -11.26 14.42
CA ILE A 143 14.24 -9.89 14.56
C ILE A 143 13.34 -8.90 13.82
N SER A 144 12.79 -9.28 12.65
CA SER A 144 11.82 -8.45 11.93
C SER A 144 10.56 -8.19 12.74
N LEU A 145 10.05 -9.23 13.39
CA LEU A 145 8.77 -9.15 14.05
C LEU A 145 8.83 -8.27 15.31
N GLU A 146 9.81 -8.47 16.19
CA GLU A 146 9.95 -7.66 17.41
C GLU A 146 10.02 -6.15 17.11
N SER A 147 10.83 -5.75 16.13
CA SER A 147 10.92 -4.35 15.70
C SER A 147 9.59 -3.86 15.12
N THR A 148 8.90 -4.68 14.33
CA THR A 148 7.62 -4.28 13.73
C THR A 148 6.50 -4.16 14.77
N LEU A 149 6.44 -5.06 15.76
CA LEU A 149 5.46 -5.00 16.85
C LEU A 149 5.72 -3.82 17.79
N SER A 150 6.99 -3.53 18.10
CA SER A 150 7.38 -2.33 18.85
C SER A 150 6.92 -1.07 18.13
N PHE A 151 7.22 -0.95 16.83
CA PHE A 151 6.73 0.13 15.98
C PHE A 151 5.21 0.24 16.01
N ALA A 152 4.49 -0.85 15.75
CA ALA A 152 3.04 -0.85 15.68
C ALA A 152 2.41 -0.45 17.03
N SER A 153 3.00 -0.87 18.15
CA SER A 153 2.54 -0.50 19.50
C SER A 153 2.73 0.99 19.79
N VAL A 154 3.87 1.58 19.36
CA VAL A 154 4.14 3.02 19.51
C VAL A 154 3.16 3.83 18.66
N ILE A 155 2.93 3.43 17.41
CA ILE A 155 1.96 4.09 16.52
C ILE A 155 0.55 3.95 17.07
N LYS A 156 0.16 2.76 17.52
CA LYS A 156 -1.16 2.55 18.13
C LYS A 156 -1.36 3.50 19.31
N THR A 157 -0.42 3.54 20.25
CA THR A 157 -0.56 4.35 21.47
C THR A 157 -0.49 5.85 21.20
N GLY A 158 0.46 6.28 20.35
CA GLY A 158 0.72 7.70 20.10
C GLY A 158 -0.19 8.34 19.06
N ILE A 159 -0.72 7.54 18.14
CA ILE A 159 -1.53 7.99 16.99
C ILE A 159 -2.93 7.41 17.09
N THR A 160 -3.11 6.10 16.90
CA THR A 160 -4.45 5.49 16.78
C THR A 160 -5.34 5.67 18.02
N ASP A 161 -4.81 5.46 19.21
CA ASP A 161 -5.53 5.59 20.48
C ASP A 161 -5.57 7.05 20.98
N ASN A 162 -4.87 7.96 20.29
CA ASN A 162 -4.78 9.37 20.68
C ASN A 162 -5.96 10.15 20.08
N PRO A 163 -6.87 10.70 20.92
CA PRO A 163 -8.06 11.42 20.44
C PRO A 163 -7.77 12.72 19.67
N GLN A 164 -6.51 13.17 19.67
CA GLN A 164 -6.08 14.36 18.91
C GLN A 164 -5.69 14.05 17.47
N THR A 165 -5.72 12.78 17.05
CA THR A 165 -5.46 12.39 15.66
C THR A 165 -6.74 11.95 14.97
N GLU A 166 -6.78 12.09 13.65
CA GLU A 166 -7.89 11.59 12.82
C GLU A 166 -7.68 10.12 12.40
N ASN A 167 -6.69 9.43 12.97
CA ASN A 167 -6.40 8.05 12.60
C ASN A 167 -7.51 7.11 13.07
N LYS A 168 -8.04 6.33 12.13
CA LYS A 168 -9.14 5.38 12.36
C LYS A 168 -8.63 3.99 12.71
N GLY A 169 -7.39 3.65 12.40
CA GLY A 169 -6.81 2.39 12.82
C GLY A 169 -5.43 2.06 12.26
N ILE A 170 -4.76 1.16 12.97
CA ILE A 170 -3.58 0.42 12.53
C ILE A 170 -3.90 -1.07 12.46
N TYR A 171 -3.55 -1.71 11.34
CA TYR A 171 -3.85 -3.11 11.07
C TYR A 171 -2.60 -3.84 10.58
N LEU A 172 -2.30 -4.98 11.17
CA LEU A 172 -1.17 -5.83 10.76
C LEU A 172 -1.64 -6.82 9.71
N PHE A 173 -0.73 -7.30 8.86
CA PHE A 173 -1.00 -8.46 8.01
C PHE A 173 0.28 -9.26 7.75
N TRP A 174 0.14 -10.57 7.69
CA TRP A 174 1.26 -11.45 7.41
C TRP A 174 1.72 -11.32 5.96
N ASN A 175 3.02 -11.16 5.78
CA ASN A 175 3.72 -11.19 4.50
C ASN A 175 4.87 -12.20 4.54
N MET A 176 5.28 -12.63 3.34
CA MET A 176 6.34 -13.61 3.14
C MET A 176 6.10 -14.93 3.87
N VAL A 177 4.83 -15.34 4.00
CA VAL A 177 4.47 -16.57 4.70
C VAL A 177 4.98 -17.77 3.90
N ASP A 178 5.81 -18.59 4.56
CA ASP A 178 6.23 -19.86 4.00
C ASP A 178 5.19 -20.92 4.37
N GLY A 179 4.52 -21.50 3.36
CA GLY A 179 3.56 -22.59 3.58
C GLY A 179 4.18 -23.87 4.18
N ARG A 180 5.51 -23.94 4.27
CA ARG A 180 6.26 -25.02 4.92
C ARG A 180 6.64 -24.70 6.36
N GLU A 181 6.61 -23.43 6.76
CA GLU A 181 6.90 -23.05 8.14
C GLU A 181 5.80 -23.58 9.06
N LYS A 182 6.23 -24.10 10.21
CA LYS A 182 5.32 -24.79 11.13
C LYS A 182 4.31 -23.77 11.68
N THR A 183 3.03 -24.07 11.50
CA THR A 183 1.85 -23.40 12.07
C THR A 183 2.00 -22.90 13.52
N PRO A 184 2.75 -23.55 14.45
CA PRO A 184 2.92 -23.08 15.82
C PRO A 184 3.67 -21.75 15.99
N LEU A 185 4.59 -21.38 15.08
CA LEU A 185 5.33 -20.12 15.23
C LEU A 185 4.43 -18.91 14.94
N TYR A 186 3.65 -18.98 13.86
CA TYR A 186 2.64 -17.98 13.53
C TYR A 186 1.60 -17.86 14.65
N ALA A 187 1.08 -18.99 15.14
CA ALA A 187 0.12 -18.99 16.25
C ALA A 187 0.68 -18.33 17.52
N LEU A 188 1.94 -18.58 17.88
CA LEU A 188 2.59 -17.93 19.02
C LEU A 188 2.63 -16.40 18.83
N TYR A 189 3.00 -15.94 17.64
CA TYR A 189 3.06 -14.51 17.35
C TYR A 189 1.70 -13.85 17.26
N GLU A 190 0.69 -14.55 16.77
CA GLU A 190 -0.69 -14.08 16.79
C GLU A 190 -1.21 -13.88 18.21
N THR A 191 -0.83 -14.75 19.15
CA THR A 191 -1.11 -14.54 20.58
C THR A 191 -0.46 -13.24 21.08
N VAL A 192 0.83 -13.02 20.79
CA VAL A 192 1.53 -11.78 21.20
C VAL A 192 0.89 -10.54 20.56
N ILE A 193 0.52 -10.60 19.28
CA ILE A 193 -0.17 -9.52 18.56
C ILE A 193 -1.51 -9.19 19.23
N ALA A 194 -2.28 -10.21 19.59
CA ALA A 194 -3.56 -10.06 20.27
C ALA A 194 -3.39 -9.47 21.68
N GLU A 195 -2.38 -9.90 22.44
CA GLU A 195 -2.05 -9.34 23.75
C GLU A 195 -1.67 -7.84 23.68
N LEU A 196 -1.03 -7.41 22.59
CA LEU A 196 -0.74 -6.00 22.31
C LEU A 196 -1.97 -5.21 21.82
N GLY A 197 -3.11 -5.86 21.65
CA GLY A 197 -4.33 -5.23 21.13
C GLY A 197 -4.20 -4.74 19.69
N LEU A 198 -3.31 -5.34 18.91
CA LEU A 198 -3.07 -4.98 17.51
C LEU A 198 -3.97 -5.82 16.59
N PRO A 199 -4.87 -5.19 15.81
CA PRO A 199 -5.70 -5.91 14.84
C PRO A 199 -4.84 -6.60 13.77
N LEU A 200 -5.18 -7.83 13.42
CA LEU A 200 -4.53 -8.61 12.37
C LEU A 200 -5.53 -8.96 11.27
N LEU A 201 -5.20 -8.63 10.01
CA LEU A 201 -6.03 -9.00 8.86
C LEU A 201 -5.99 -10.52 8.63
N PRO A 202 -7.11 -11.13 8.20
CA PRO A 202 -7.19 -12.57 8.02
C PRO A 202 -6.35 -13.07 6.83
N THR A 203 -6.13 -12.24 5.80
CA THR A 203 -5.30 -12.64 4.66
C THR A 203 -3.81 -12.67 5.02
N ALA A 204 -3.22 -13.85 4.87
CA ALA A 204 -1.78 -14.06 4.95
C ALA A 204 -1.16 -14.15 3.55
N VAL A 205 -0.23 -13.24 3.23
CA VAL A 205 0.39 -13.14 1.91
C VAL A 205 1.59 -14.09 1.80
N PRO A 206 1.59 -15.01 0.81
CA PRO A 206 2.64 -16.01 0.68
C PRO A 206 3.97 -15.41 0.23
N ASN A 207 5.07 -16.08 0.59
CA ASN A 207 6.38 -15.77 0.03
C ASN A 207 6.41 -16.08 -1.46
N THR A 208 6.41 -15.03 -2.30
CA THR A 208 6.33 -15.18 -3.75
C THR A 208 7.23 -14.20 -4.49
N THR A 209 7.84 -14.67 -5.58
CA THR A 209 8.59 -13.82 -6.50
C THR A 209 7.70 -13.11 -7.51
N ARG A 210 6.39 -13.44 -7.59
CA ARG A 210 5.45 -12.84 -8.53
C ARG A 210 5.41 -11.32 -8.43
N TYR A 211 5.51 -10.79 -7.21
CA TYR A 211 5.48 -9.35 -6.91
C TYR A 211 6.70 -8.58 -7.40
N LYS A 212 7.75 -9.29 -7.86
CA LYS A 212 8.96 -8.68 -8.40
C LYS A 212 8.91 -8.50 -9.93
N LYS A 213 7.89 -9.04 -10.61
CA LYS A 213 7.78 -8.98 -12.08
C LYS A 213 7.35 -7.59 -12.55
N GLU A 214 8.31 -6.85 -13.09
CA GLU A 214 8.18 -5.49 -13.64
C GLU A 214 8.30 -5.48 -15.18
N ALA A 215 8.08 -4.32 -15.79
CA ALA A 215 8.12 -4.11 -17.25
C ALA A 215 9.46 -4.47 -17.92
N THR A 216 10.55 -4.57 -17.15
CA THR A 216 11.89 -4.88 -17.64
C THR A 216 12.13 -6.36 -17.92
N ASP A 217 11.26 -7.27 -17.46
CA ASP A 217 11.47 -8.71 -17.50
C ASP A 217 11.02 -9.33 -18.84
N ASN A 218 11.49 -8.81 -19.98
CA ASN A 218 11.37 -9.36 -21.36
C ASN A 218 10.02 -9.99 -21.78
N GLY A 219 8.92 -9.71 -21.07
CA GLY A 219 7.65 -10.40 -21.24
C GLY A 219 6.47 -9.57 -20.78
N ALA A 220 5.33 -9.74 -21.45
CA ALA A 220 4.12 -8.97 -21.19
C ALA A 220 3.38 -9.36 -19.89
N THR A 221 3.93 -10.28 -19.09
CA THR A 221 3.28 -10.75 -17.85
C THR A 221 3.76 -9.93 -16.65
N LEU A 222 3.14 -8.77 -16.46
CA LEU A 222 3.46 -7.82 -15.39
C LEU A 222 2.69 -8.11 -14.11
N PHE A 223 3.28 -7.77 -12.97
CA PHE A 223 2.56 -7.79 -11.70
C PHE A 223 2.71 -6.50 -10.91
N ARG A 224 3.93 -5.98 -10.82
CA ARG A 224 4.22 -4.70 -10.18
C ARG A 224 4.48 -3.68 -11.29
N SER A 225 3.49 -2.84 -11.54
CA SER A 225 3.55 -1.75 -12.50
C SER A 225 2.68 -0.62 -12.01
N THR A 226 3.06 0.60 -12.35
CA THR A 226 2.31 1.82 -12.09
C THR A 226 1.39 2.22 -13.26
N ILE A 227 1.50 1.52 -14.41
CA ILE A 227 0.73 1.79 -15.64
C ILE A 227 -0.28 0.68 -15.91
N PHE A 228 0.08 -0.57 -15.61
CA PHE A 228 -0.73 -1.75 -15.94
C PHE A 228 -1.33 -2.41 -14.69
N PRO A 229 -2.51 -3.06 -14.81
CA PRO A 229 -3.03 -3.91 -13.76
C PRO A 229 -2.12 -5.12 -13.54
N PRO A 230 -2.13 -5.71 -12.33
CA PRO A 230 -1.49 -6.99 -12.10
C PRO A 230 -2.10 -8.07 -13.01
N SER A 231 -1.25 -8.86 -13.67
CA SER A 231 -1.68 -9.92 -14.59
C SER A 231 -2.63 -10.90 -13.92
N ARG A 232 -3.77 -11.19 -14.58
CA ARG A 232 -4.79 -12.14 -14.10
C ARG A 232 -4.20 -13.52 -13.76
N THR A 233 -3.23 -13.98 -14.54
CA THR A 233 -2.57 -15.27 -14.31
C THR A 233 -1.74 -15.27 -13.03
N LEU A 234 -1.05 -14.16 -12.75
CA LEU A 234 -0.20 -14.03 -11.57
C LEU A 234 -0.99 -13.66 -10.32
N LEU A 235 -2.18 -13.07 -10.46
CA LEU A 235 -3.08 -12.76 -9.33
C LEU A 235 -3.54 -14.03 -8.62
N ARG A 236 -3.76 -15.11 -9.37
CA ARG A 236 -4.22 -16.37 -8.81
C ARG A 236 -3.20 -16.93 -7.83
N GLY A 237 -3.62 -17.06 -6.57
CA GLY A 237 -2.77 -17.57 -5.48
C GLY A 237 -1.68 -16.59 -5.04
N SER A 238 -1.76 -15.31 -5.41
CA SER A 238 -0.91 -14.27 -4.84
C SER A 238 -1.44 -13.75 -3.50
N LYS A 239 -2.74 -13.88 -3.24
CA LYS A 239 -3.44 -13.28 -2.09
C LYS A 239 -3.55 -11.75 -2.10
N LEU A 240 -3.24 -11.10 -3.24
CA LEU A 240 -3.39 -9.65 -3.36
C LEU A 240 -4.87 -9.24 -3.38
N LYS A 241 -5.71 -9.97 -4.12
CA LYS A 241 -7.14 -9.70 -4.17
C LYS A 241 -7.75 -9.78 -2.78
N GLU A 242 -7.51 -10.89 -2.08
CA GLU A 242 -8.05 -11.12 -0.73
C GLU A 242 -7.55 -10.06 0.27
N LEU A 243 -6.27 -9.68 0.21
CA LEU A 243 -5.74 -8.61 1.06
C LEU A 243 -6.41 -7.25 0.80
N VAL A 244 -6.62 -6.90 -0.48
CA VAL A 244 -7.30 -5.64 -0.82
C VAL A 244 -8.78 -5.68 -0.42
N GLU A 245 -9.43 -6.84 -0.51
CA GLU A 245 -10.80 -7.03 0.00
C GLU A 245 -10.86 -6.83 1.52
N ASP A 246 -9.91 -7.38 2.28
CA ASP A 246 -9.80 -7.14 3.73
C ASP A 246 -9.64 -5.64 4.04
N ILE A 247 -8.74 -4.95 3.33
CA ILE A 247 -8.51 -3.51 3.48
C ILE A 247 -9.80 -2.71 3.19
N LEU A 248 -10.49 -3.02 2.09
CA LEU A 248 -11.74 -2.33 1.74
C LEU A 248 -12.85 -2.59 2.75
N ASN A 249 -12.93 -3.80 3.31
CA ASN A 249 -13.90 -4.12 4.34
C ASN A 249 -13.65 -3.31 5.61
N ILE A 250 -12.40 -3.17 6.04
CA ILE A 250 -12.01 -2.31 7.17
C ILE A 250 -12.43 -0.86 6.90
N ILE A 251 -12.04 -0.30 5.75
CA ILE A 251 -12.34 1.10 5.41
C ILE A 251 -13.86 1.34 5.40
N ARG A 252 -14.64 0.43 4.79
CA ARG A 252 -16.09 0.57 4.72
C ARG A 252 -16.78 0.44 6.08
N THR A 253 -16.35 -0.50 6.91
CA THR A 253 -16.98 -0.76 8.22
C THR A 253 -16.78 0.40 9.19
N GLU A 254 -15.66 1.09 9.10
CA GLU A 254 -15.32 2.21 9.98
C GLU A 254 -15.81 3.56 9.41
N ASP A 255 -15.88 3.75 8.08
CA ASP A 255 -16.46 4.95 7.46
C ASP A 255 -18.00 4.96 7.51
N TYR A 256 -18.63 3.78 7.47
CA TYR A 256 -20.07 3.60 7.71
C TYR A 256 -20.23 2.96 9.08
N GLY A 257 -20.04 3.77 10.13
CA GLY A 257 -20.05 3.33 11.52
C GLY A 257 -21.14 2.29 11.78
N ARG A 258 -20.72 1.16 12.36
CA ARG A 258 -21.52 0.04 12.87
C ARG A 258 -23.02 0.32 12.80
N GLU A 259 -23.70 -0.24 11.80
CA GLU A 259 -25.09 -0.61 12.01
C GLU A 259 -25.07 -1.72 13.06
N GLU A 260 -25.45 -1.37 14.30
CA GLU A 260 -25.75 -2.31 15.39
C GLU A 260 -26.81 -3.33 14.98
#